data_AF-X0Y4R3-F1
#
_entry.id   AF-X0Y4R3-F1
#
_cell.length_a   1.000
_cell.length_b   1.000
_cell.length_c   1.000
_cell.angle_alpha   90.00
_cell.angle_beta   90.00
_cell.angle_gamma   90.00
#
_symmetry.space_group_name_H-M   'P 1'
#
loop_
_entity.id
_entity.type
_entity.pdbx_description
1 polymer ?
#
loop_
_entity_poly.entity_id
_entity_poly.type
_entity_poly.pdbx_seq_one_letter_code
_entity_poly.pdbx_strand_id
1 'polypeptide(L)'
;MTTINRSPEFRLIDFKITNSIAVGKNGSKKEFVIQMFGINEEGKTAAINAKGFEPFFFVKIGEDWDLNKLKLFEKEIYKTLAYAELTANYKSWQMGKRKTLRPPPLKDETKKQYADRNCRSYQSYHEKGIA
;
A
#
# COMPACT_ATOMS: atom_id res chain seq x y z
N MET A 1 -3.06 21.26 -44.90
CA MET A 1 -2.14 20.28 -44.27
C MET A 1 -2.70 19.93 -42.90
N THR A 2 -3.28 18.74 -42.75
CA THR A 2 -3.94 18.32 -41.51
C THR A 2 -2.89 17.64 -40.64
N THR A 3 -2.45 18.28 -39.56
CA THR A 3 -1.56 17.66 -38.58
C THR A 3 -2.34 16.65 -37.75
N ILE A 4 -2.18 15.37 -38.08
CA ILE A 4 -2.72 14.27 -37.26
C ILE A 4 -1.88 14.23 -35.97
N ASN A 5 -2.46 14.68 -34.87
CA ASN A 5 -1.85 14.62 -33.55
C ASN A 5 -1.82 13.15 -33.09
N ARG A 6 -0.79 12.40 -33.49
CA ARG A 6 -0.59 11.03 -33.02
C ARG A 6 0.00 11.06 -31.61
N SER A 7 -0.61 10.29 -30.71
CA SER A 7 -0.02 10.05 -29.40
C SER A 7 1.36 9.41 -29.57
N PRO A 8 2.34 9.75 -28.72
CA PRO A 8 3.66 9.16 -28.82
C PRO A 8 3.60 7.66 -28.46
N GLU A 9 4.26 6.83 -29.26
CA GLU A 9 4.31 5.39 -29.10
C GLU A 9 5.73 4.95 -28.73
N PHE A 10 5.85 4.07 -27.73
CA PHE A 10 7.13 3.53 -27.26
C PHE A 10 6.99 2.03 -27.04
N ARG A 11 8.00 1.26 -27.48
CA ARG A 11 8.16 -0.14 -27.09
C ARG A 11 8.67 -0.20 -25.66
N LEU A 12 7.95 -0.89 -24.78
CA LEU A 12 8.41 -1.14 -23.42
C LEU A 12 9.66 -2.03 -23.43
N ILE A 13 10.69 -1.62 -22.70
CA ILE A 13 11.95 -2.36 -22.55
C ILE A 13 12.08 -2.95 -21.16
N ASP A 14 11.80 -2.16 -20.13
CA ASP A 14 11.89 -2.57 -18.74
C ASP A 14 10.94 -1.74 -17.88
N PHE A 15 10.66 -2.20 -16.66
CA PHE A 15 9.88 -1.45 -15.68
C PHE A 15 10.38 -1.65 -14.25
N LYS A 16 10.19 -0.62 -13.42
CA LYS A 16 10.47 -0.66 -11.99
C LYS A 16 9.22 -0.37 -11.20
N ILE A 17 8.95 -1.21 -10.21
CA ILE A 17 7.84 -1.03 -9.28
C ILE A 17 8.37 -0.31 -8.04
N THR A 18 7.70 0.76 -7.63
CA THR A 18 8.02 1.47 -6.39
C THR A 18 6.76 1.81 -5.61
N ASN A 19 6.79 1.54 -4.31
CA ASN A 19 5.82 2.10 -3.36
C ASN A 19 6.34 3.47 -2.93
N SER A 20 6.27 4.43 -3.85
CA SER A 20 6.80 5.77 -3.63
C SER A 20 5.89 6.58 -2.71
N ILE A 21 6.45 7.45 -1.89
CA ILE A 21 5.66 8.41 -1.11
C ILE A 21 5.36 9.59 -2.03
N ALA A 22 4.12 9.70 -2.50
CA ALA A 22 3.64 10.94 -3.10
C ALA A 22 3.49 11.97 -1.98
N VAL A 23 4.31 13.02 -2.01
CA VAL A 23 4.18 14.18 -1.10
C VAL A 23 3.05 15.06 -1.64
N GLY A 24 1.84 14.87 -1.13
CA GLY A 24 0.71 15.75 -1.39
C GLY A 24 0.66 16.93 -0.40
N LYS A 25 -0.07 18.01 -0.75
CA LYS A 25 -0.29 19.18 0.13
C LYS A 25 -0.89 18.84 1.51
N ASN A 26 -1.53 17.67 1.67
CA ASN A 26 -2.18 17.22 2.91
C ASN A 26 -1.52 15.99 3.56
N GLY A 27 -0.27 15.66 3.19
CA GLY A 27 0.49 14.57 3.78
C GLY A 27 1.01 13.53 2.76
N SER A 28 1.90 12.68 3.23
CA SER A 28 2.52 11.58 2.48
C SER A 28 1.53 10.45 2.22
N LYS A 29 1.09 10.26 0.97
CA LYS A 29 0.35 9.05 0.54
C LYS A 29 1.34 8.12 -0.15
N LYS A 30 1.44 6.85 0.29
CA LYS A 30 2.16 5.84 -0.49
C LYS A 30 1.33 5.56 -1.75
N GLU A 31 1.96 5.68 -2.91
CA GLU A 31 1.38 5.41 -4.21
C GLU A 31 2.19 4.29 -4.86
N PHE A 32 1.49 3.27 -5.37
CA PHE A 32 2.10 2.25 -6.20
C PHE A 32 2.35 2.84 -7.58
N VAL A 33 3.62 3.00 -7.94
CA VAL A 33 4.04 3.60 -9.21
C VAL A 33 4.84 2.59 -10.01
N ILE A 34 4.45 2.40 -11.27
CA ILE A 34 5.19 1.61 -12.24
C ILE A 34 5.95 2.60 -13.12
N GLN A 35 7.27 2.65 -12.97
CA GLN A 35 8.15 3.41 -13.85
C GLN A 35 8.52 2.55 -15.04
N MET A 36 8.01 2.89 -16.22
CA MET A 36 8.22 2.18 -17.48
C MET A 36 9.31 2.86 -18.30
N PHE A 37 10.24 2.09 -18.86
CA PHE A 37 11.30 2.57 -19.74
C PHE A 37 11.04 2.09 -21.16
N GLY A 38 10.97 3.01 -22.12
CA GLY A 38 10.65 2.67 -23.50
C GLY A 38 11.51 3.38 -24.54
N ILE A 39 11.50 2.85 -25.76
CA ILE A 39 12.16 3.42 -26.94
C ILE A 39 11.20 3.41 -28.14
N ASN A 40 11.18 4.49 -28.92
CA ASN A 40 10.33 4.58 -30.13
C ASN A 40 11.11 4.21 -31.40
N GLU A 41 10.44 4.27 -32.57
CA GLU A 41 11.05 3.94 -33.86
C GLU A 41 12.18 4.90 -34.27
N GLU A 42 12.14 6.14 -33.78
CA GLU A 42 13.20 7.14 -33.98
C GLU A 42 14.40 6.96 -33.03
N GLY A 43 14.38 5.95 -32.15
CA GLY A 43 15.42 5.72 -31.14
C GLY A 43 15.34 6.64 -29.93
N LYS A 44 14.30 7.46 -29.80
CA LYS A 44 14.06 8.32 -28.62
C LYS A 44 13.64 7.45 -27.44
N THR A 45 14.19 7.73 -26.27
CA THR A 45 13.87 7.03 -25.03
C THR A 45 12.90 7.83 -24.16
N ALA A 46 12.11 7.13 -23.36
CA ALA A 46 11.20 7.73 -22.38
C ALA A 46 11.20 6.96 -21.06
N ALA A 47 11.01 7.68 -19.96
CA ALA A 47 10.69 7.14 -18.64
C ALA A 47 9.31 7.63 -18.24
N ILE A 48 8.35 6.71 -18.12
CA ILE A 48 6.92 6.99 -17.97
C ILE A 48 6.47 6.46 -16.60
N ASN A 49 5.93 7.34 -15.75
CA ASN A 49 5.37 6.95 -14.47
C ASN A 49 3.88 6.64 -14.64
N ALA A 50 3.51 5.36 -14.68
CA ALA A 50 2.13 4.91 -14.58
C ALA A 50 1.68 4.93 -13.11
N LYS A 51 0.58 5.64 -12.85
CA LYS A 51 0.02 5.94 -11.53
C LYS A 51 -1.45 5.55 -11.49
N GLY A 52 -2.02 5.48 -10.29
CA GLY A 52 -3.43 5.09 -10.10
C GLY A 52 -3.72 3.61 -10.30
N PHE A 53 -2.69 2.76 -10.36
CA PHE A 53 -2.86 1.32 -10.34
C PHE A 53 -2.97 0.82 -8.89
N GLU A 54 -4.02 0.06 -8.62
CA GLU A 54 -4.28 -0.57 -7.32
C GLU A 54 -4.09 -2.09 -7.45
N PRO A 55 -2.96 -2.65 -6.98
CA PRO A 55 -2.71 -4.09 -7.10
C PRO A 55 -3.71 -4.90 -6.28
N PHE A 56 -4.24 -5.97 -6.87
CA PHE A 56 -5.09 -6.94 -6.18
C PHE A 56 -4.63 -8.38 -6.50
N PHE A 57 -5.07 -9.32 -5.68
CA PHE A 57 -4.80 -10.75 -5.88
C PHE A 57 -6.02 -11.57 -5.47
N PHE A 58 -6.11 -12.79 -5.97
CA PHE A 58 -7.13 -13.76 -5.57
C PHE A 58 -6.54 -14.82 -4.67
N VAL A 59 -7.36 -15.31 -3.73
CA VAL A 59 -7.00 -16.43 -2.84
C VAL A 59 -8.02 -17.54 -3.05
N LYS A 60 -7.54 -18.75 -3.35
CA LYS A 60 -8.39 -19.93 -3.38
C LYS A 60 -8.75 -20.33 -1.94
N ILE A 61 -10.03 -20.50 -1.66
CA ILE A 61 -10.56 -20.94 -0.36
C ILE A 61 -11.03 -22.40 -0.43
N GLY A 62 -11.33 -22.98 0.74
CA GLY A 62 -11.93 -24.31 0.82
C GLY A 62 -13.34 -24.34 0.22
N GLU A 63 -13.73 -25.45 -0.40
CA GLU A 63 -15.05 -25.61 -1.02
C GLU A 63 -16.20 -25.55 0.01
N ASP A 64 -15.90 -25.85 1.27
CA ASP A 64 -16.81 -25.83 2.41
C ASP A 64 -16.95 -24.44 3.07
N TRP A 65 -16.34 -23.40 2.48
CA TRP A 65 -16.39 -22.05 3.02
C TRP A 65 -17.71 -21.36 2.68
N ASP A 66 -18.48 -21.03 3.72
CA ASP A 66 -19.66 -20.20 3.62
C ASP A 66 -19.29 -18.71 3.76
N LEU A 67 -20.30 -17.83 3.61
CA LEU A 67 -20.13 -16.40 3.78
C LEU A 67 -19.63 -16.01 5.18
N ASN A 68 -19.91 -16.83 6.21
CA ASN A 68 -19.44 -16.55 7.57
C ASN A 68 -17.94 -16.81 7.72
N LYS A 69 -17.44 -17.95 7.21
CA LYS A 69 -16.02 -18.28 7.17
C LYS A 69 -15.25 -17.24 6.35
N LEU A 70 -15.80 -16.80 5.22
CA LEU A 70 -15.24 -15.72 4.40
C LEU A 70 -15.09 -14.41 5.19
N LYS A 71 -16.16 -13.95 5.85
CA LYS A 71 -16.12 -12.73 6.68
C LYS A 71 -15.16 -12.86 7.86
N LEU A 72 -15.03 -14.05 8.44
CA LEU A 72 -14.08 -14.29 9.53
C LEU A 72 -12.64 -14.23 9.02
N PHE A 73 -12.36 -14.83 7.87
CA PHE A 73 -11.05 -14.77 7.24
C PHE A 73 -10.65 -13.34 6.88
N GLU A 74 -11.56 -12.58 6.26
CA GLU A 74 -11.36 -11.15 5.98
C GLU A 74 -11.00 -10.37 7.25
N LYS A 75 -11.76 -10.56 8.35
CA LYS A 75 -11.45 -9.93 9.64
C LYS A 75 -10.07 -10.29 10.18
N GLU A 76 -9.64 -11.54 10.02
CA GLU A 76 -8.30 -11.96 10.46
C GLU A 76 -7.19 -11.37 9.59
N ILE A 77 -7.41 -11.16 8.28
CA ILE A 77 -6.49 -10.40 7.43
C ILE A 77 -6.33 -8.97 7.96
N TYR A 78 -7.44 -8.24 8.16
CA TYR A 78 -7.41 -6.87 8.68
C TYR A 78 -6.70 -6.76 10.02
N LYS A 79 -7.07 -7.64 10.96
CA LYS A 79 -6.44 -7.70 12.28
C LYS A 79 -4.94 -7.97 12.20
N THR A 80 -4.50 -8.84 11.29
CA THR A 80 -3.07 -9.15 11.10
C THR A 80 -2.32 -7.93 10.56
N LEU A 81 -2.89 -7.22 9.59
CA LEU A 81 -2.32 -5.98 9.04
C LEU A 81 -2.23 -4.89 10.11
N ALA A 82 -3.30 -4.67 10.88
CA ALA A 82 -3.34 -3.74 11.99
C ALA A 82 -2.28 -4.07 13.05
N TYR A 83 -2.17 -5.34 13.44
CA TYR A 83 -1.18 -5.80 14.42
C TYR A 83 0.26 -5.55 13.94
N ALA A 84 0.57 -5.89 12.68
CA ALA A 84 1.88 -5.66 12.10
C ALA A 84 2.24 -4.16 12.06
N GLU A 85 1.31 -3.30 11.66
CA GLU A 85 1.53 -1.86 11.62
C GLU A 85 1.69 -1.25 13.03
N LEU A 86 0.83 -1.60 13.96
CA LEU A 86 0.87 -1.13 15.35
C LEU A 86 2.21 -1.49 16.02
N THR A 87 2.66 -2.72 15.87
CA THR A 87 3.93 -3.18 16.46
C THR A 87 5.15 -2.51 15.82
N ALA A 88 5.15 -2.30 14.49
CA ALA A 88 6.21 -1.58 13.79
C ALA A 88 6.27 -0.10 14.20
N ASN A 89 5.11 0.54 14.34
CA ASN A 89 4.99 1.92 14.80
C ASN A 89 5.46 2.07 16.25
N TYR A 90 5.09 1.14 17.14
CA TYR A 90 5.53 1.11 18.53
C TYR A 90 7.06 1.01 18.62
N LYS A 91 7.68 0.08 17.88
CA LYS A 91 9.14 -0.07 17.82
C LYS A 91 9.82 1.20 17.31
N SER A 92 9.29 1.79 16.24
CA SER A 92 9.83 3.04 15.67
C SER A 92 9.74 4.21 16.65
N TRP A 93 8.67 4.27 17.45
CA TRP A 93 8.50 5.27 18.51
C TRP A 93 9.48 5.04 19.67
N GLN A 94 9.62 3.80 20.15
CA GLN A 94 10.59 3.47 21.19
C GLN A 94 12.04 3.79 20.80
N MET A 95 12.37 3.64 19.52
CA MET A 95 13.70 3.97 18.97
C MET A 95 13.88 5.47 18.66
N GLY A 96 12.91 6.33 18.95
CA GLY A 96 12.95 7.77 18.65
C GLY A 96 12.83 8.14 17.17
N LYS A 97 12.67 7.16 16.26
CA LYS A 97 12.49 7.40 14.82
C LYS A 97 11.13 8.03 14.50
N ARG A 98 10.14 7.82 15.38
CA ARG A 98 8.79 8.37 15.26
C ARG A 98 8.50 9.24 16.47
N LYS A 99 8.16 10.52 16.24
CA LYS A 99 7.86 11.49 17.31
C LYS A 99 6.59 11.13 18.09
N THR A 100 5.55 10.65 17.41
CA THR A 100 4.25 10.36 18.02
C THR A 100 3.73 8.99 17.62
N LEU A 101 3.16 8.27 18.59
CA LEU A 101 2.44 7.03 18.37
C LEU A 101 0.93 7.32 18.37
N ARG A 102 0.20 6.70 17.43
CA ARG A 102 -1.26 6.79 17.35
C ARG A 102 -1.83 5.39 17.18
N PRO A 103 -2.69 4.91 18.10
CA PRO A 103 -3.06 5.52 19.38
C PRO A 103 -1.88 5.71 20.36
N PRO A 104 -1.96 6.58 21.39
CA PRO A 104 -0.91 6.69 22.39
C PRO A 104 -0.81 5.41 23.24
N PRO A 105 0.39 5.05 23.72
CA PRO A 105 0.58 3.89 24.58
C PRO A 105 0.08 4.18 26.00
N LEU A 106 -0.43 3.16 26.69
CA LEU A 106 -0.71 3.25 28.13
C LEU A 106 0.61 3.17 28.93
N LYS A 107 0.55 3.60 30.19
CA LYS A 107 1.70 3.53 31.10
C LYS A 107 2.14 2.07 31.26
N ASP A 108 3.44 1.83 31.13
CA ASP A 108 4.09 0.52 31.28
C ASP A 108 3.53 -0.57 30.34
N GLU A 109 2.86 -0.16 29.26
CA GLU A 109 2.27 -1.07 28.28
C GLU A 109 3.36 -1.73 27.44
N THR A 110 3.33 -3.05 27.33
CA THR A 110 4.22 -3.76 26.40
C THR A 110 3.75 -3.58 24.97
N LYS A 111 4.66 -3.72 24.01
CA LYS A 111 4.34 -3.70 22.57
C LYS A 111 3.21 -4.67 22.19
N LYS A 112 3.18 -5.85 22.80
CA LYS A 112 2.15 -6.86 22.56
C LYS A 112 0.79 -6.39 23.08
N GLN A 113 0.72 -5.95 24.33
CA GLN A 113 -0.51 -5.41 24.92
C GLN A 113 -1.06 -4.21 24.12
N TYR A 114 -0.17 -3.31 23.69
CA TYR A 114 -0.53 -2.18 22.83
C TYR A 114 -1.17 -2.64 21.52
N ALA A 115 -0.57 -3.62 20.83
CA ALA A 115 -1.10 -4.12 19.58
C ALA A 115 -2.42 -4.88 19.77
N ASP A 116 -2.50 -5.77 20.77
CA ASP A 116 -3.70 -6.54 21.09
C ASP A 116 -4.90 -5.62 21.42
N ARG A 117 -4.67 -4.55 22.20
CA ARG A 117 -5.70 -3.57 22.60
C ARG A 117 -6.25 -2.80 21.40
N ASN A 118 -5.40 -2.41 20.45
CA ASN A 118 -5.78 -1.50 19.37
C ASN A 118 -6.12 -2.21 18.05
N CYS A 119 -5.68 -3.45 17.83
CA CYS A 119 -5.77 -4.13 16.53
C CYS A 119 -7.19 -4.27 15.97
N ARG A 120 -8.23 -4.30 16.82
CA ARG A 120 -9.62 -4.47 16.39
C ARG A 120 -10.30 -3.19 15.90
N SER A 121 -9.85 -2.03 16.39
CA SER A 121 -10.43 -0.72 16.06
C SER A 121 -9.47 0.16 15.25
N TYR A 122 -8.24 -0.30 15.06
CA TYR A 122 -7.23 0.41 14.29
C TYR A 122 -7.41 0.13 12.80
N GLN A 123 -7.76 1.17 12.06
CA GLN A 123 -7.78 1.10 10.61
C GLN A 123 -6.33 1.19 10.09
N SER A 124 -5.76 0.07 9.66
CA SER A 124 -4.43 0.06 9.06
C SER A 124 -4.40 0.91 7.78
N TYR A 125 -3.24 1.49 7.48
CA TYR A 125 -3.02 2.17 6.20
C TYR A 125 -3.34 1.26 5.00
N HIS A 126 -3.09 -0.04 5.15
CA HIS A 126 -3.33 -1.05 4.12
C HIS A 126 -4.82 -1.31 3.82
N GLU A 127 -5.73 -0.82 4.66
CA GLU A 127 -7.19 -1.03 4.52
C GLU A 127 -7.86 0.05 3.66
N LYS A 128 -7.20 1.20 3.46
CA LYS A 128 -7.80 2.38 2.79
C LYS A 128 -8.07 2.18 1.28
N GLY A 129 -7.69 1.05 0.70
CA GLY A 129 -7.89 0.70 -0.71
C GLY A 129 -8.70 -0.58 -0.94
N ILE A 130 -9.42 -1.08 0.07
CA ILE A 130 -10.21 -2.33 -0.03
C ILE A 130 -11.73 -1.99 -0.02
N ALA A 131 -12.12 -0.85 -0.62
CA ALA A 131 -13.52 -0.41 -0.66
C ALA A 131 -14.30 -1.02 -1.83
#